data_AF-A0A9X2D951-F1
#
_entry.id   AF-A0A9X2D951-F1
#
_cell.length_a   1.000
_cell.length_b   1.000
_cell.length_c   1.000
_cell.angle_alpha   90.00
_cell.angle_beta   90.00
_cell.angle_gamma   90.00
#
_symmetry.space_group_name_H-M   'P 1'
#
loop_
_entity.id
_entity.type
_entity.pdbx_description
1 polymer ?
#
loop_
_entity_poly.entity_id
_entity_poly.type
_entity_poly.pdbx_seq_one_letter_code
_entity_poly.pdbx_strand_id
1 'polypeptide(L)' 'MAASNLEGLYRELQSQFTGHELMLSPVCTRVLLRTGVNLKALRPDQAADAALLGSVRAVLAEMGYAA' A
#
# COMPACT_ATOMS: atom_id res chain seq x y z
N MET A 1 8.78 -2.43 -12.36
CA MET A 1 8.26 -1.07 -12.58
C MET A 1 7.74 -0.60 -11.25
N ALA A 2 7.91 0.68 -10.90
CA ALA A 2 7.25 1.21 -9.70
C ALA A 2 5.77 1.43 -10.02
N ALA A 3 4.85 0.91 -9.21
CA ALA A 3 3.42 1.21 -9.36
C ALA A 3 3.13 2.71 -9.48
N SER A 4 2.34 3.07 -10.49
CA SER A 4 1.92 4.45 -10.81
C SER A 4 0.66 4.90 -10.08
N ASN A 5 0.01 4.02 -9.31
CA ASN A 5 -1.21 4.29 -8.56
C ASN A 5 -1.30 3.37 -7.33
N LEU A 6 -2.23 3.65 -6.42
CA LEU A 6 -2.36 2.89 -5.16
C LEU A 6 -2.82 1.44 -5.36
N GLU A 7 -3.60 1.16 -6.40
CA GLU A 7 -4.03 -0.20 -6.72
C GLU A 7 -2.87 -1.08 -7.17
N GLY A 8 -2.04 -0.56 -8.07
CA GLY A 8 -0.81 -1.20 -8.52
C GLY A 8 0.14 -1.44 -7.35
N LEU A 9 0.27 -0.44 -6.46
CA LEU A 9 1.11 -0.54 -5.27
C LEU A 9 0.61 -1.64 -4.34
N TYR A 10 -0.70 -1.74 -4.13
CA TYR A 10 -1.29 -2.79 -3.31
C TYR A 10 -1.08 -4.18 -3.93
N ARG A 11 -1.16 -4.32 -5.25
CA ARG A 11 -0.88 -5.59 -5.95
C ARG A 11 0.60 -5.97 -5.87
N GLU A 12 1.51 -5.01 -6.03
CA GLU A 12 2.96 -5.21 -5.86
C GLU A 12 3.30 -5.60 -4.43
N LEU A 13 2.64 -4.99 -3.44
CA LEU A 13 2.77 -5.38 -2.05
C LEU A 13 2.21 -6.80 -1.84
N GLN A 14 1.01 -7.09 -2.36
CA GLN A 14 0.38 -8.40 -2.21
C GLN A 14 1.23 -9.55 -2.78
N SER A 15 1.91 -9.33 -3.91
CA SER A 15 2.77 -10.36 -4.52
C SER A 15 3.96 -10.75 -3.63
N GLN A 16 4.47 -9.83 -2.81
CA GLN A 16 5.52 -10.09 -1.82
C GLN A 16 5.04 -10.99 -0.67
N PHE A 17 3.73 -11.08 -0.46
CA PHE A 17 3.09 -11.90 0.59
C PHE A 17 2.40 -13.15 0.04
N THR A 18 2.72 -13.58 -1.19
CA THR A 18 2.14 -14.80 -1.79
C THR A 18 2.41 -16.02 -0.89
N GLY A 19 1.37 -16.72 -0.43
CA GLY A 19 1.47 -17.84 0.52
C GLY A 19 1.52 -17.42 2.00
N HIS A 20 1.50 -16.12 2.29
CA HIS A 20 1.50 -15.53 3.63
C HIS A 20 0.51 -14.36 3.72
N GLU A 21 -0.68 -14.51 3.14
CA GLU A 21 -1.69 -13.46 2.99
C GLU A 21 -2.16 -12.88 4.34
N LEU A 22 -2.08 -13.67 5.41
CA LEU A 22 -2.37 -13.24 6.77
C LEU A 22 -1.40 -12.16 7.27
N MET A 23 -0.15 -12.15 6.78
CA MET A 23 0.86 -11.16 7.15
C MET A 23 0.69 -9.82 6.41
N LEU A 24 -0.07 -9.78 5.32
CA LEU A 24 -0.40 -8.55 4.60
C LEU A 24 -1.35 -7.65 5.40
N SER A 25 -2.29 -8.24 6.15
CA SER A 25 -3.27 -7.48 6.95
C SER A 25 -2.64 -6.51 7.96
N PRO A 26 -1.68 -6.92 8.83
CA PRO A 26 -1.05 -5.99 9.76
C PRO A 26 -0.25 -4.88 9.06
N VAL A 27 0.32 -5.14 7.87
CA VAL A 27 0.97 -4.09 7.06
C VAL A 27 -0.05 -3.08 6.57
N CYS A 28 -1.17 -3.54 6.01
CA CYS A 28 -2.26 -2.66 5.57
C CYS A 28 -2.83 -1.84 6.74
N THR A 29 -2.97 -2.44 7.93
CA THR A 29 -3.39 -1.73 9.14
C THR A 29 -2.39 -0.64 9.52
N ARG A 30 -1.08 -0.89 9.47
CA ARG A 30 -0.07 0.13 9.77
C ARG A 30 -0.08 1.27 8.76
N VAL A 31 -0.25 0.97 7.47
CA VAL A 31 -0.43 1.99 6.44
C VAL A 31 -1.66 2.85 6.76
N LEU A 32 -2.81 2.22 6.98
CA LEU A 32 -4.06 2.92 7.34
C LEU A 32 -3.89 3.85 8.54
N LEU A 33 -3.22 3.39 9.61
CA LEU A 33 -3.01 4.18 10.82
C LEU A 33 -2.09 5.38 10.60
N ARG A 34 -1.14 5.32 9.65
CA ARG A 34 -0.16 6.39 9.40
C ARG A 34 -0.59 7.35 8.30
N THR A 35 -1.32 6.88 7.30
CA THR A 35 -1.69 7.67 6.11
C THR A 35 -3.19 7.95 5.99
N GLY A 36 -4.02 7.27 6.78
CA GLY A 36 -5.48 7.30 6.63
C GLY A 36 -5.99 6.53 5.41
N VAL A 37 -5.13 5.87 4.63
CA VAL A 37 -5.49 5.16 3.41
C VAL A 37 -5.73 3.68 3.70
N ASN A 38 -6.93 3.20 3.39
CA ASN A 38 -7.23 1.77 3.45
C ASN A 38 -6.89 1.10 2.11
N LEU A 39 -5.72 0.46 2.02
CA LEU A 39 -5.28 -0.24 0.81
C LEU A 39 -6.19 -1.42 0.40
N LYS A 40 -6.91 -2.01 1.36
CA LYS A 40 -7.84 -3.12 1.09
C LYS A 40 -9.18 -2.66 0.52
N ALA A 41 -9.51 -1.37 0.65
CA ALA A 41 -10.76 -0.78 0.21
C ALA A 41 -10.51 0.67 -0.24
N LEU A 42 -9.72 0.82 -1.32
CA LEU A 42 -9.40 2.12 -1.89
C LEU A 42 -10.67 2.78 -2.42
N ARG A 43 -10.83 4.07 -2.11
CA ARG A 43 -11.88 4.88 -2.74
C ARG A 43 -11.41 5.32 -4.13
N PRO A 44 -12.33 5.48 -5.11
CA PRO A 44 -11.98 5.86 -6.48
C PRO A 44 -11.18 7.18 -6.57
N ASP A 45 -11.48 8.14 -5.71
CA ASP A 45 -10.78 9.42 -5.60
C ASP A 45 -9.32 9.28 -5.12
N GLN A 46 -9.04 8.25 -4.31
CA GLN A 46 -7.71 8.02 -3.75
C GLN A 46 -6.80 7.26 -4.72
N ALA A 47 -7.38 6.39 -5.56
CA ALA A 47 -6.61 5.50 -6.43
C ALA A 47 -5.64 6.27 -7.35
N ALA A 48 -6.05 7.43 -7.86
CA ALA A 48 -5.26 8.27 -8.75
C ALA A 48 -4.50 9.41 -8.05
N ASP A 49 -4.60 9.54 -6.73
CA ASP A 49 -3.95 10.62 -5.98
C ASP A 49 -2.45 10.34 -5.79
N ALA A 50 -1.62 11.13 -6.49
CA ALA A 50 -0.17 11.02 -6.46
C ALA A 50 0.45 11.38 -5.09
N ALA A 51 -0.17 12.29 -4.33
CA ALA A 51 0.31 12.67 -3.00
C ALA A 51 0.06 11.55 -1.99
N LEU A 52 -1.11 10.89 -2.07
CA LEU A 52 -1.38 9.69 -1.28
C LEU A 52 -0.46 8.53 -1.66
N LEU A 53 -0.21 8.33 -2.96
CA LEU A 53 0.75 7.33 -3.42
C LEU A 53 2.14 7.54 -2.82
N GLY A 54 2.66 8.77 -2.86
CA GLY A 54 3.95 9.12 -2.26
C GLY A 54 3.98 8.88 -0.74
N SER A 55 2.91 9.25 -0.04
CA SER A 55 2.79 9.06 1.41
C SER A 55 2.77 7.58 1.80
N VAL A 56 2.02 6.75 1.07
CA VAL A 56 1.97 5.31 1.30
C VAL A 56 3.33 4.66 1.00
N ARG A 57 3.99 5.04 -0.11
CA ARG A 57 5.33 4.56 -0.45
C ARG A 57 6.35 4.86 0.65
N ALA A 58 6.34 6.08 1.18
CA ALA A 58 7.23 6.47 2.29
C ALA A 58 7.02 5.58 3.52
N VAL A 59 5.75 5.36 3.91
CA VAL A 59 5.42 4.49 5.05
C VAL A 59 5.81 3.03 4.80
N LEU A 60 5.62 2.51 3.59
CA LEU A 60 6.05 1.16 3.22
C LEU A 60 7.58 1.04 3.30
N ALA A 61 8.32 2.03 2.81
CA ALA A 61 9.78 2.08 2.88
C ALA A 61 10.29 2.13 4.34
N GLU A 62 9.65 2.93 5.22
CA GLU A 62 9.96 2.95 6.66
C GLU A 62 9.76 1.59 7.35
N MET A 63 8.81 0.80 6.84
CA MET A 63 8.55 -0.56 7.34
C MET A 63 9.47 -1.62 6.69
N GLY A 64 10.34 -1.22 5.76
CA GLY A 64 11.28 -2.11 5.07
C GLY A 64 10.74 -2.76 3.80
N TYR A 65 9.61 -2.30 3.26
CA TYR A 65 9.04 -2.82 2.03
C TYR A 65 9.45 -1.98 0.82
N ALA A 66 9.86 -2.64 -0.25
CA ALA A 66 10.09 -2.02 -1.55
C ALA A 66 8.84 -2.23 -2.41
N ALA A 67 7.93 -1.25 -2.40
CA ALA A 67 6.70 -1.23 -3.20
C ALA A 67 6.60 0.14 -3.88
#